data_AF-A0A318CQH0-F1
#
_entry.id   AF-A0A318CQH0-F1
#
_cell.length_a   1.000
_cell.length_b   1.000
_cell.length_c   1.000
_cell.angle_alpha   90.00
_cell.angle_beta   90.00
_cell.angle_gamma   90.00
#
_symmetry.space_group_name_H-M   'P 1'
#
loop_
_entity.id
_entity.type
_entity.pdbx_description
1 polymer ?
#
loop_
_entity_poly.entity_id
_entity_poly.type
_entity_poly.pdbx_seq_one_letter_code
_entity_poly.pdbx_strand_id
1 'polypeptide(L)'
;MYKVGHRYSRRIDPDSQDSLARIARKIKRSGCVLELGVATGYFSRFLRKELDCVVDGVEIDPAMAEEAKPWCRKLLVGDLEQVCLSEHFPKRSYDHVVCADVLEHLRDPAYVLKQLPDLLNRNGNVLVSIPNIAYAGLILELISGGFSYRDEGLLDRTHLRFFTKTSFLDLLQALSYTVVEVDTVHLPFDMSEFASIVEQADPVLREKLMTLPDSDVYQYIVTARAGDTIRVKGNGTGIKQEKNAAPEPSSSDPDKLSINPGGRAAGMGVVDIIIPVYGGLHETRQCLDSVLSNPQKTPFELIVIDDASPERAMKAFLEHLAEDGSITLLRNKNNIGFAASVNRGMTLHPDRDVVLLNSDTEVANDWLDRIRGCALSDPEIGTVTPFSNNATICSYPVFCRENSLPQGWDVRSLDRLFSDTNSGAIVDIPTAVGFCMYIKRRCLDQLGLFDEKSFGPGYGEENDFCMKAAKAGWRHVLCGDTFVYHTGGASFSESKEHLQKQGTETLVKLHPDYLDRIRKHLAEDPARHLRLAVDSAREKVSASTGKKPVKKACTRLLEKVCYPKIFSMLAGLGFAWFAKIIVRRKT
;
A
#
# COMPACT_ATOMS: atom_id res chain seq x y z
N MET A 1 26.27 -21.29 -34.31
CA MET A 1 25.21 -21.45 -35.33
C MET A 1 23.91 -20.95 -34.71
N TYR A 2 23.58 -19.67 -34.92
CA TYR A 2 22.30 -19.09 -34.50
C TYR A 2 21.22 -19.57 -35.49
N LYS A 3 20.30 -20.42 -35.04
CA LYS A 3 19.16 -20.85 -35.86
C LYS A 3 18.06 -19.80 -35.75
N VAL A 4 17.90 -19.07 -36.86
CA VAL A 4 16.67 -18.54 -37.48
C VAL A 4 15.55 -18.11 -36.50
N GLY A 5 15.44 -16.80 -36.29
CA GLY A 5 14.25 -16.19 -35.69
C GLY A 5 13.00 -16.48 -36.53
N HIS A 6 11.89 -16.75 -35.86
CA HIS A 6 10.61 -17.09 -36.49
C HIS A 6 10.15 -15.99 -37.46
N ARG A 7 10.00 -16.34 -38.75
CA ARG A 7 9.58 -15.41 -39.82
C ARG A 7 8.06 -15.19 -39.76
N TYR A 8 7.61 -14.17 -39.04
CA TYR A 8 6.19 -13.80 -39.01
C TYR A 8 5.82 -12.88 -40.18
N SER A 9 5.11 -13.42 -41.17
CA SER A 9 4.34 -12.62 -42.14
C SER A 9 2.85 -12.72 -41.78
N ARG A 10 2.33 -11.73 -41.04
CA ARG A 10 0.91 -11.66 -40.64
C ARG A 10 0.15 -10.61 -41.46
N ARG A 11 -1.14 -10.85 -41.72
CA ARG A 11 -2.07 -9.84 -42.23
C ARG A 11 -2.74 -9.19 -41.02
N ILE A 12 -2.65 -7.88 -40.89
CA ILE A 12 -3.27 -7.13 -39.79
C ILE A 12 -4.73 -6.90 -40.14
N ASP A 13 -5.61 -7.38 -39.27
CA ASP A 13 -7.03 -7.08 -39.29
C ASP A 13 -7.29 -5.94 -38.29
N PRO A 14 -7.67 -4.73 -38.74
CA PRO A 14 -7.92 -3.59 -37.85
C PRO A 14 -9.00 -3.83 -36.80
N ASP A 15 -9.88 -4.80 -37.03
CA ASP A 15 -11.01 -5.13 -36.15
C ASP A 15 -10.63 -6.21 -35.12
N SER A 16 -9.45 -6.83 -35.26
CA SER A 16 -8.96 -7.82 -34.30
C SER A 16 -8.63 -7.17 -32.95
N GLN A 17 -8.52 -8.03 -31.94
CA GLN A 17 -8.21 -7.63 -30.57
C GLN A 17 -6.73 -7.83 -30.20
N ASP A 18 -5.88 -8.17 -31.19
CA ASP A 18 -4.44 -8.36 -30.99
C ASP A 18 -3.69 -7.03 -30.76
N SER A 19 -2.44 -7.15 -30.31
CA SER A 19 -1.58 -6.02 -29.93
C SER A 19 -1.38 -5.02 -31.07
N LEU A 20 -1.12 -5.50 -32.29
CA LEU A 20 -0.82 -4.64 -33.43
C LEU A 20 -2.05 -3.91 -33.95
N ALA A 21 -3.23 -4.56 -33.95
CA ALA A 21 -4.47 -3.88 -34.27
C ALA A 21 -4.80 -2.76 -33.26
N ARG A 22 -4.56 -3.01 -31.96
CA ARG A 22 -4.72 -1.99 -30.90
C ARG A 22 -3.75 -0.83 -31.07
N ILE A 23 -2.47 -1.10 -31.36
CA ILE A 23 -1.47 -0.06 -31.64
C ILE A 23 -1.88 0.73 -32.89
N ALA A 24 -2.28 0.06 -33.98
CA ALA A 24 -2.71 0.70 -35.22
C ALA A 24 -3.85 1.70 -35.00
N ARG A 25 -4.85 1.37 -34.16
CA ARG A 25 -5.97 2.28 -33.84
C ARG A 25 -5.52 3.56 -33.11
N LYS A 26 -4.34 3.55 -32.50
CA LYS A 26 -3.76 4.70 -31.77
C LYS A 26 -2.83 5.55 -32.64
N ILE A 27 -2.50 5.09 -33.85
CA ILE A 27 -1.63 5.81 -34.78
C ILE A 27 -2.44 6.81 -35.60
N LYS A 28 -1.93 8.04 -35.67
CA LYS A 28 -2.49 9.11 -36.47
C LYS A 28 -2.33 8.83 -37.97
N ARG A 29 -3.43 8.94 -38.73
CA ARG A 29 -3.40 8.89 -40.21
C ARG A 29 -2.49 9.97 -40.79
N SER A 30 -1.76 9.62 -41.84
CA SER A 30 -0.74 10.45 -42.49
C SER A 30 0.34 10.99 -41.53
N GLY A 31 0.58 10.29 -40.42
CA GLY A 31 1.63 10.62 -39.45
C GLY A 31 3.01 10.07 -39.82
N CYS A 32 4.05 10.55 -39.14
CA CYS A 32 5.40 10.00 -39.23
C CYS A 32 5.68 9.04 -38.07
N VAL A 33 6.02 7.79 -38.39
CA VAL A 33 6.19 6.69 -37.43
C VAL A 33 7.61 6.14 -37.50
N LEU A 34 8.22 5.91 -36.34
CA LEU A 34 9.43 5.09 -36.21
C LEU A 34 9.06 3.75 -35.59
N GLU A 35 9.27 2.65 -36.33
CA GLU A 35 9.01 1.29 -35.87
C GLU A 35 10.34 0.63 -35.44
N LEU A 36 10.46 0.28 -34.17
CA LEU A 36 11.61 -0.47 -33.65
C LEU A 36 11.24 -1.96 -33.70
N GLY A 37 12.10 -2.78 -34.33
CA GLY A 37 11.83 -4.20 -34.57
C GLY A 37 10.80 -4.43 -35.69
N VAL A 38 11.14 -4.03 -36.91
CA VAL A 38 10.22 -4.04 -38.06
C VAL A 38 9.88 -5.46 -38.55
N ALA A 39 10.71 -6.45 -38.21
CA ALA A 39 10.65 -7.80 -38.76
C ALA A 39 10.54 -7.76 -40.30
N THR A 40 9.63 -8.52 -40.91
CA THR A 40 9.43 -8.53 -42.38
C THR A 40 8.66 -7.30 -42.90
N GLY A 41 8.41 -6.29 -42.06
CA GLY A 41 7.72 -5.04 -42.43
C GLY A 41 6.21 -5.17 -42.63
N TYR A 42 5.59 -6.20 -42.05
CA TYR A 42 4.16 -6.42 -42.21
C TYR A 42 3.31 -5.32 -41.54
N PHE A 43 3.74 -4.78 -40.39
CA PHE A 43 3.11 -3.63 -39.74
C PHE A 43 3.42 -2.32 -40.46
N SER A 44 4.70 -2.05 -40.78
CA SER A 44 5.09 -0.97 -41.71
C SER A 44 4.24 -0.91 -43.00
N ARG A 45 4.00 -2.06 -43.64
CA ARG A 45 3.14 -2.17 -44.83
C ARG A 45 1.71 -1.71 -44.56
N PHE A 46 1.13 -2.13 -43.42
CA PHE A 46 -0.21 -1.72 -43.01
C PHE A 46 -0.28 -0.22 -42.76
N LEU A 47 0.66 0.34 -42.00
CA LEU A 47 0.72 1.77 -41.72
C LEU A 47 0.78 2.61 -43.01
N ARG A 48 1.56 2.16 -43.99
CA ARG A 48 1.71 2.88 -45.26
C ARG A 48 0.48 2.74 -46.18
N LYS A 49 -0.11 1.54 -46.28
CA LYS A 49 -1.24 1.29 -47.19
C LYS A 49 -2.57 1.78 -46.65
N GLU A 50 -2.84 1.55 -45.37
CA GLU A 50 -4.16 1.76 -44.78
C GLU A 50 -4.25 3.12 -44.06
N LEU A 51 -3.15 3.58 -43.45
CA LEU A 51 -3.08 4.83 -42.69
C LEU A 51 -2.32 5.96 -43.40
N ASP A 52 -1.75 5.71 -44.58
CA ASP A 52 -0.96 6.70 -45.35
C ASP A 52 0.24 7.28 -44.57
N CYS A 53 0.78 6.53 -43.61
CA CYS A 53 1.89 6.98 -42.78
C CYS A 53 3.25 6.95 -43.50
N VAL A 54 4.15 7.84 -43.08
CA VAL A 54 5.58 7.76 -43.42
C VAL A 54 6.29 6.97 -42.33
N VAL A 55 6.81 5.80 -42.68
CA VAL A 55 7.44 4.88 -41.72
C VAL A 55 8.94 4.86 -41.90
N ASP A 56 9.70 5.06 -40.83
CA ASP A 56 11.08 4.64 -40.72
C ASP A 56 11.19 3.48 -39.74
N GLY A 57 12.28 2.72 -39.75
CA GLY A 57 12.43 1.65 -38.77
C GLY A 57 13.83 1.15 -38.54
N VAL A 58 13.95 0.26 -37.54
CA VAL A 58 15.17 -0.43 -37.16
C VAL A 58 14.90 -1.93 -37.08
N GLU A 59 15.76 -2.74 -37.67
CA GLU A 59 15.66 -4.20 -37.62
C GLU A 59 17.06 -4.81 -37.44
N ILE A 60 17.19 -5.82 -36.58
CA ILE A 60 18.49 -6.46 -36.30
C ILE A 60 18.84 -7.52 -37.35
N ASP A 61 17.84 -8.22 -37.91
CA ASP A 61 18.02 -9.26 -38.91
C ASP A 61 18.11 -8.66 -40.34
N PRO A 62 19.26 -8.77 -41.03
CA PRO A 62 19.41 -8.18 -42.37
C PRO A 62 18.47 -8.78 -43.43
N ALA A 63 18.07 -10.04 -43.30
CA ALA A 63 17.18 -10.68 -44.26
C ALA A 63 15.74 -10.19 -44.09
N MET A 64 15.26 -10.09 -42.85
CA MET A 64 13.95 -9.48 -42.57
C MET A 64 13.91 -8.00 -42.96
N ALA A 65 15.00 -7.27 -42.70
CA ALA A 65 15.12 -5.88 -43.09
C ALA A 65 15.02 -5.68 -44.62
N GLU A 66 15.65 -6.55 -45.43
CA GLU A 66 15.55 -6.45 -46.89
C GLU A 66 14.10 -6.67 -47.38
N GLU A 67 13.34 -7.54 -46.73
CA GLU A 67 11.90 -7.73 -47.00
C GLU A 67 11.05 -6.51 -46.58
N ALA A 68 11.39 -5.85 -45.48
CA ALA A 68 10.68 -4.69 -44.95
C ALA A 68 10.96 -3.38 -45.72
N LYS A 69 12.14 -3.29 -46.34
CA LYS A 69 12.67 -2.09 -47.02
C LYS A 69 11.71 -1.38 -47.98
N PRO A 70 10.86 -2.05 -48.78
CA PRO A 70 9.91 -1.34 -49.66
C PRO A 70 8.88 -0.52 -48.89
N TRP A 71 8.61 -0.86 -47.63
CA TRP A 71 7.57 -0.24 -46.80
C TRP A 71 8.10 0.94 -45.97
N CYS A 72 9.39 0.98 -45.66
CA CYS A 72 10.02 2.07 -44.91
C CYS A 72 10.62 3.13 -45.85
N ARG A 73 10.53 4.41 -45.49
CA ARG A 73 11.31 5.50 -46.10
C ARG A 73 12.80 5.35 -45.77
N LYS A 74 13.11 5.06 -44.51
CA LYS A 74 14.46 4.75 -44.03
C LYS A 74 14.41 3.53 -43.12
N LEU A 75 15.29 2.56 -43.37
CA LEU A 75 15.43 1.36 -42.54
C LEU A 75 16.89 1.20 -42.15
N LEU A 76 17.15 1.11 -40.85
CA LEU A 76 18.47 0.85 -40.28
C LEU A 76 18.57 -0.63 -39.92
N VAL A 77 19.58 -1.32 -40.44
CA VAL A 77 19.94 -2.66 -39.97
C VAL A 77 20.91 -2.50 -38.81
N GLY A 78 20.50 -2.88 -37.59
CA GLY A 78 21.36 -2.71 -36.41
C GLY A 78 20.74 -3.16 -35.09
N ASP A 79 21.59 -3.44 -34.11
CA ASP A 79 21.21 -3.78 -32.74
C ASP A 79 20.80 -2.51 -31.97
N LEU A 80 19.55 -2.45 -31.53
CA LEU A 80 18.97 -1.35 -30.76
C LEU A 80 19.77 -1.01 -29.49
N GLU A 81 20.50 -1.97 -28.92
CA GLU A 81 21.33 -1.77 -27.74
C GLU A 81 22.71 -1.17 -28.04
N GLN A 82 23.07 -1.03 -29.32
CA GLN A 82 24.37 -0.52 -29.76
C GLN A 82 24.25 0.74 -30.61
N VAL A 83 23.11 0.94 -31.29
CA VAL A 83 22.91 2.12 -32.14
C VAL A 83 22.53 3.36 -31.33
N CYS A 84 23.07 4.51 -31.73
CA CYS A 84 22.58 5.80 -31.27
C CYS A 84 21.50 6.30 -32.25
N LEU A 85 20.23 6.13 -31.91
CA LEU A 85 19.12 6.40 -32.81
C LEU A 85 19.11 7.86 -33.31
N SER A 86 19.57 8.80 -32.48
CA SER A 86 19.58 10.23 -32.81
C SER A 86 20.62 10.65 -33.85
N GLU A 87 21.60 9.78 -34.16
CA GLU A 87 22.56 9.97 -35.24
C GLU A 87 22.01 9.49 -36.59
N HIS A 88 21.12 8.50 -36.55
CA HIS A 88 20.55 7.89 -37.74
C HIS A 88 19.19 8.47 -38.13
N PHE A 89 18.41 8.97 -37.17
CA PHE A 89 17.06 9.47 -37.42
C PHE A 89 16.93 10.95 -37.05
N PRO A 90 16.12 11.73 -37.78
CA PRO A 90 15.97 13.14 -37.52
C PRO A 90 15.32 13.38 -36.15
N LYS A 91 15.90 14.30 -35.37
CA LYS A 91 15.38 14.69 -34.06
C LYS A 91 13.99 15.34 -34.20
N ARG A 92 13.15 15.16 -33.18
CA ARG A 92 11.82 15.80 -33.06
C ARG A 92 10.89 15.67 -34.26
N SER A 93 10.95 14.54 -34.97
CA SER A 93 10.29 14.35 -36.27
C SER A 93 9.12 13.38 -36.24
N TYR A 94 9.04 12.49 -35.24
CA TYR A 94 8.04 11.42 -35.22
C TYR A 94 6.81 11.78 -34.39
N ASP A 95 5.62 11.50 -34.94
CA ASP A 95 4.35 11.54 -34.20
C ASP A 95 4.24 10.33 -33.27
N HIS A 96 4.76 9.17 -33.71
CA HIS A 96 4.72 7.93 -32.96
C HIS A 96 6.05 7.18 -33.07
N VAL A 97 6.53 6.64 -31.95
CA VAL A 97 7.55 5.58 -31.93
C VAL A 97 6.88 4.30 -31.45
N VAL A 98 6.99 3.21 -32.21
CA VAL A 98 6.34 1.93 -31.91
C VAL A 98 7.39 0.92 -31.47
N CYS A 99 7.15 0.30 -30.31
CA CYS A 99 7.92 -0.82 -29.77
C CYS A 99 6.94 -1.98 -29.55
N ALA A 100 6.61 -2.71 -30.61
CA ALA A 100 5.63 -3.80 -30.54
C ALA A 100 6.34 -5.14 -30.34
N ASP A 101 6.25 -5.68 -29.13
CA ASP A 101 6.83 -6.97 -28.73
C ASP A 101 8.36 -7.01 -29.00
N VAL A 102 9.06 -5.97 -28.53
CA VAL A 102 10.52 -5.79 -28.73
C VAL A 102 11.28 -5.65 -27.41
N LEU A 103 10.73 -4.93 -26.43
CA LEU A 103 11.48 -4.54 -25.23
C LEU A 103 11.80 -5.73 -24.32
N GLU A 104 10.96 -6.77 -24.34
CA GLU A 104 11.14 -8.04 -23.66
C GLU A 104 12.32 -8.87 -24.22
N HIS A 105 12.73 -8.62 -25.46
CA HIS A 105 13.87 -9.27 -26.10
C HIS A 105 15.21 -8.56 -25.86
N LEU A 106 15.19 -7.38 -25.23
CA LEU A 106 16.40 -6.58 -24.97
C LEU A 106 17.04 -6.93 -23.63
N ARG A 107 18.37 -6.82 -23.54
CA ARG A 107 19.08 -6.97 -22.25
C ARG A 107 18.84 -5.75 -21.35
N ASP A 108 18.86 -4.55 -21.92
CA ASP A 108 18.59 -3.26 -21.27
C ASP A 108 17.56 -2.44 -22.06
N PRO A 109 16.25 -2.69 -21.89
CA PRO A 109 15.21 -1.89 -22.54
C PRO A 109 15.21 -0.43 -22.11
N ALA A 110 15.78 -0.10 -20.93
CA ALA A 110 15.86 1.28 -20.47
C ALA A 110 16.82 2.12 -21.34
N TYR A 111 17.89 1.50 -21.85
CA TYR A 111 18.81 2.15 -22.78
C TYR A 111 18.09 2.66 -24.04
N VAL A 112 17.25 1.81 -24.66
CA VAL A 112 16.48 2.18 -25.86
C VAL A 112 15.45 3.25 -25.54
N LEU A 113 14.67 3.06 -24.46
CA LEU A 113 13.64 4.01 -24.05
C LEU A 113 14.22 5.42 -23.79
N LYS A 114 15.40 5.54 -23.17
CA LYS A 114 16.05 6.85 -22.94
C LYS A 114 16.32 7.66 -24.20
N GLN A 115 16.45 7.01 -25.36
CA GLN A 115 16.78 7.68 -26.63
C GLN A 115 15.55 8.26 -27.34
N LEU A 116 14.35 7.72 -27.08
CA LEU A 116 13.14 8.05 -27.86
C LEU A 116 12.63 9.49 -27.68
N PRO A 117 12.75 10.15 -26.51
CA PRO A 117 12.28 11.53 -26.34
C PRO A 117 12.90 12.53 -27.32
N ASP A 118 14.16 12.32 -27.72
CA ASP A 118 14.86 13.21 -28.65
C ASP A 118 14.35 13.10 -30.09
N LEU A 119 13.68 11.98 -30.42
CA LEU A 119 13.14 11.69 -31.74
C LEU A 119 11.68 12.14 -31.89
N LEU A 120 10.93 12.16 -30.79
CA LEU A 120 9.53 12.53 -30.76
C LEU A 120 9.30 14.04 -30.98
N ASN A 121 8.30 14.37 -31.79
CA ASN A 121 7.82 15.75 -31.88
C ASN A 121 7.11 16.17 -30.57
N ARG A 122 6.75 17.45 -30.44
CA ARG A 122 6.18 18.01 -29.19
C ARG A 122 4.94 17.27 -28.67
N ASN A 123 4.13 16.71 -29.56
CA ASN A 123 2.90 15.99 -29.22
C ASN A 123 3.03 14.47 -29.42
N GLY A 124 4.24 14.00 -29.74
CA GLY A 124 4.51 12.63 -30.09
C GLY A 124 4.44 11.71 -28.88
N ASN A 125 4.17 10.44 -29.14
CA ASN A 125 4.11 9.41 -28.10
C ASN A 125 4.86 8.15 -28.50
N VAL A 126 5.23 7.37 -27.48
CA VAL A 126 5.69 6.00 -27.63
C VAL A 126 4.49 5.08 -27.42
N LEU A 127 4.33 4.11 -28.33
CA LEU A 127 3.35 3.03 -28.25
C LEU A 127 4.11 1.73 -28.02
N VAL A 128 3.84 1.05 -26.92
CA VAL A 128 4.54 -0.18 -26.53
C VAL A 128 3.54 -1.31 -26.32
N SER A 129 3.79 -2.50 -26.85
CA SER A 129 3.17 -3.73 -26.36
C SER A 129 4.16 -4.50 -25.49
N ILE A 130 3.68 -5.01 -24.35
CA ILE A 130 4.49 -5.78 -23.40
C ILE A 130 3.71 -7.00 -22.92
N PRO A 131 4.31 -8.22 -22.98
CA PRO A 131 3.81 -9.42 -22.35
C PRO A 131 3.66 -9.29 -20.83
N ASN A 132 2.56 -9.82 -20.29
CA ASN A 132 2.25 -9.76 -18.86
C ASN A 132 2.53 -11.08 -18.15
N ILE A 133 3.62 -11.16 -17.38
CA ILE A 133 3.90 -12.38 -16.58
C ILE A 133 3.00 -12.54 -15.34
N ALA A 134 2.13 -11.57 -15.05
CA ALA A 134 1.09 -11.72 -14.03
C ALA A 134 -0.18 -12.43 -14.54
N TYR A 135 -0.18 -12.92 -15.79
CA TYR A 135 -1.27 -13.73 -16.34
C TYR A 135 -1.54 -14.96 -15.46
N ALA A 136 -2.80 -15.20 -15.10
CA ALA A 136 -3.14 -16.22 -14.10
C ALA A 136 -2.73 -17.64 -14.52
N GLY A 137 -2.77 -17.95 -15.83
CA GLY A 137 -2.29 -19.24 -16.35
C GLY A 137 -0.81 -19.49 -16.07
N LEU A 138 0.03 -18.46 -16.21
CA LEU A 138 1.46 -18.55 -15.91
C LEU A 138 1.72 -18.66 -14.41
N ILE A 139 0.98 -17.89 -13.59
CA ILE A 139 1.07 -17.99 -12.13
C ILE A 139 0.71 -19.41 -11.66
N LEU A 140 -0.31 -20.03 -12.26
CA LEU A 140 -0.68 -21.41 -11.96
C LEU A 140 0.40 -22.40 -12.37
N GLU A 141 1.06 -22.20 -13.51
CA GLU A 141 2.21 -23.03 -13.92
C GLU A 141 3.33 -22.93 -12.88
N LEU A 142 3.67 -21.71 -12.46
CA LEU A 142 4.68 -21.45 -11.42
C LEU A 142 4.35 -22.10 -10.07
N ILE A 143 3.11 -21.97 -9.60
CA ILE A 143 2.67 -22.60 -8.33
C ILE A 143 2.73 -24.12 -8.44
N SER A 144 2.47 -24.67 -9.63
CA SER A 144 2.56 -26.10 -9.91
C SER A 144 4.01 -26.58 -10.09
N GLY A 145 5.00 -25.69 -9.94
CA GLY A 145 6.43 -25.98 -10.08
C GLY A 145 6.96 -25.96 -11.52
N GLY A 146 6.16 -25.50 -12.48
CA GLY A 146 6.53 -25.39 -13.89
C GLY A 146 7.01 -23.98 -14.26
N PHE A 147 7.98 -23.91 -15.18
CA PHE A 147 8.43 -22.66 -15.81
C PHE A 147 9.02 -22.97 -17.19
N SER A 148 8.14 -23.32 -18.12
CA SER A 148 8.55 -23.91 -19.40
C SER A 148 8.70 -22.84 -20.47
N TYR A 149 9.93 -22.64 -20.96
CA TYR A 149 10.16 -21.82 -22.15
C TYR A 149 9.58 -22.50 -23.40
N ARG A 150 8.97 -21.71 -24.28
CA ARG A 150 8.24 -22.15 -25.47
C ARG A 150 8.78 -21.45 -26.72
N ASP A 151 8.30 -21.86 -27.90
CA ASP A 151 8.63 -21.23 -29.19
C ASP A 151 7.82 -19.96 -29.45
N GLU A 152 6.74 -19.76 -28.70
CA GLU A 152 5.89 -18.57 -28.73
C GLU A 152 5.16 -18.42 -27.37
N GLY A 153 4.60 -17.23 -27.14
CA GLY A 153 3.78 -16.93 -25.97
C GLY A 153 4.50 -16.15 -24.87
N LEU A 154 3.98 -16.14 -23.65
CA LEU A 154 4.53 -15.30 -22.55
C LEU A 154 5.96 -15.71 -22.16
N LEU A 155 6.23 -17.01 -22.21
CA LEU A 155 7.54 -17.60 -21.95
C LEU A 155 8.25 -18.00 -23.25
N ASP A 156 8.15 -17.17 -24.29
CA ASP A 156 8.99 -17.33 -25.49
C ASP A 156 10.48 -17.40 -25.08
N ARG A 157 11.20 -18.37 -25.62
CA ARG A 157 12.62 -18.62 -25.35
C ARG A 157 13.56 -17.45 -25.66
N THR A 158 13.07 -16.49 -26.45
CA THR A 158 13.81 -15.28 -26.84
C THR A 158 13.52 -14.09 -25.91
N HIS A 159 12.56 -14.19 -24.99
CA HIS A 159 12.35 -13.17 -23.96
C HIS A 159 13.50 -13.19 -22.94
N LEU A 160 14.16 -12.05 -22.77
CA LEU A 160 15.21 -11.82 -21.78
C LEU A 160 14.71 -11.04 -20.56
N ARG A 161 13.59 -10.33 -20.72
CA ARG A 161 12.97 -9.51 -19.67
C ARG A 161 11.48 -9.85 -19.55
N PHE A 162 11.02 -9.85 -18.31
CA PHE A 162 9.64 -10.13 -17.97
C PHE A 162 9.05 -8.98 -17.20
N PHE A 163 7.81 -8.63 -17.53
CA PHE A 163 7.14 -7.47 -16.95
C PHE A 163 5.77 -7.84 -16.40
N THR A 164 5.44 -7.24 -15.27
CA THR A 164 4.06 -6.96 -14.86
C THR A 164 3.71 -5.52 -15.22
N LYS A 165 2.41 -5.19 -15.23
CA LYS A 165 1.92 -3.81 -15.39
C LYS A 165 2.71 -2.83 -14.52
N THR A 166 2.77 -3.10 -13.22
CA THR A 166 3.43 -2.22 -12.25
C THR A 166 4.90 -2.03 -12.59
N SER A 167 5.64 -3.12 -12.80
CA SER A 167 7.08 -3.05 -13.10
C SER A 167 7.40 -2.26 -14.38
N PHE A 168 6.53 -2.34 -15.39
CA PHE A 168 6.73 -1.61 -16.64
C PHE A 168 6.38 -0.12 -16.50
N LEU A 169 5.29 0.20 -15.78
CA LEU A 169 4.93 1.59 -15.51
C LEU A 169 5.98 2.28 -14.61
N ASP A 170 6.54 1.57 -13.64
CA ASP A 170 7.64 2.06 -12.80
C ASP A 170 8.91 2.34 -13.63
N LEU A 171 9.24 1.46 -14.59
CA LEU A 171 10.33 1.69 -15.53
C LEU A 171 10.10 2.98 -16.34
N LEU A 172 8.91 3.17 -16.90
CA LEU A 172 8.57 4.38 -17.66
C LEU A 172 8.66 5.64 -16.77
N GLN A 173 8.14 5.58 -15.55
CA GLN A 173 8.19 6.69 -14.60
C GLN A 173 9.64 7.05 -14.22
N ALA A 174 10.49 6.05 -13.97
CA ALA A 174 11.91 6.26 -13.67
C ALA A 174 12.65 6.96 -14.84
N LEU A 175 12.17 6.76 -16.07
CA LEU A 175 12.67 7.41 -17.28
C LEU A 175 11.95 8.72 -17.61
N SER A 176 11.19 9.27 -16.66
CA SER A 176 10.45 10.53 -16.80
C SER A 176 9.40 10.51 -17.92
N TYR A 177 8.82 9.35 -18.24
CA TYR A 177 7.65 9.28 -19.10
C TYR A 177 6.37 9.54 -18.31
N THR A 178 5.43 10.23 -18.95
CA THR A 178 4.05 10.35 -18.51
C THR A 178 3.20 9.36 -19.30
N VAL A 179 2.61 8.40 -18.60
CA VAL A 179 1.69 7.42 -19.20
C VAL A 179 0.37 8.13 -19.50
N VAL A 180 -0.04 8.11 -20.77
CA VAL A 180 -1.29 8.70 -21.25
C VAL A 180 -2.44 7.71 -21.16
N GLU A 181 -2.17 6.45 -21.52
CA GLU A 181 -3.17 5.41 -21.61
C GLU A 181 -2.52 4.03 -21.43
N VAL A 182 -3.25 3.11 -20.81
CA VAL A 182 -2.94 1.68 -20.78
C VAL A 182 -4.17 0.93 -21.28
N ASP A 183 -4.04 0.25 -22.41
CA ASP A 183 -5.02 -0.65 -22.99
C ASP A 183 -4.58 -2.12 -22.78
N THR A 184 -5.50 -3.07 -22.91
CA THR A 184 -5.28 -4.48 -22.55
C THR A 184 -5.63 -5.42 -23.69
N VAL A 185 -4.80 -6.44 -23.90
CA VAL A 185 -5.11 -7.61 -24.74
C VAL A 185 -5.46 -8.75 -23.80
N HIS A 186 -6.69 -9.25 -23.90
CA HIS A 186 -7.16 -10.40 -23.12
C HIS A 186 -7.01 -11.67 -23.94
N LEU A 187 -6.50 -12.73 -23.31
CA LEU A 187 -6.48 -14.08 -23.90
C LEU A 187 -7.21 -15.02 -22.95
N PRO A 188 -8.39 -15.54 -23.34
CA PRO A 188 -9.09 -16.56 -22.56
C PRO A 188 -8.19 -17.76 -22.24
N PHE A 189 -8.30 -18.29 -21.03
CA PHE A 189 -7.38 -19.32 -20.53
C PHE A 189 -7.40 -20.60 -21.35
N ASP A 190 -8.57 -21.01 -21.84
CA ASP A 190 -8.80 -22.15 -22.72
C ASP A 190 -8.16 -22.00 -24.10
N MET A 191 -7.85 -20.77 -24.49
CA MET A 191 -7.18 -20.41 -25.74
C MET A 191 -5.69 -20.10 -25.55
N SER A 192 -5.18 -20.23 -24.32
CA SER A 192 -3.77 -19.96 -23.98
C SER A 192 -2.93 -21.24 -23.94
N GLU A 193 -1.62 -21.08 -23.97
CA GLU A 193 -0.64 -22.13 -23.75
C GLU A 193 -0.68 -22.75 -22.34
N PHE A 194 -1.50 -22.19 -21.45
CA PHE A 194 -1.71 -22.64 -20.07
C PHE A 194 -3.05 -23.35 -19.85
N ALA A 195 -3.84 -23.59 -20.92
CA ALA A 195 -5.19 -24.18 -20.80
C ALA A 195 -5.23 -25.45 -19.95
N SER A 196 -4.32 -26.40 -20.19
CA SER A 196 -4.24 -27.65 -19.43
C SER A 196 -3.88 -27.44 -17.96
N ILE A 197 -2.99 -26.50 -17.67
CA ILE A 197 -2.59 -26.14 -16.30
C ILE A 197 -3.77 -25.51 -15.56
N VAL A 198 -4.50 -24.60 -16.22
CA VAL A 198 -5.68 -23.95 -15.65
C VAL A 198 -6.81 -24.96 -15.39
N GLU A 199 -6.99 -25.94 -16.27
CA GLU A 199 -7.96 -27.01 -16.10
C GLU A 199 -7.63 -27.91 -14.91
N GLN A 200 -6.35 -28.26 -14.74
CA GLN A 200 -5.86 -29.17 -13.69
C GLN A 200 -5.62 -28.48 -12.33
N ALA A 201 -5.62 -27.14 -12.30
CA ALA A 201 -5.39 -26.38 -11.08
C ALA A 201 -6.44 -26.67 -10.00
N ASP A 202 -6.02 -26.58 -8.74
CA ASP A 202 -6.92 -26.65 -7.59
C ASP A 202 -8.08 -25.65 -7.78
N PRO A 203 -9.36 -26.07 -7.64
CA PRO A 203 -10.50 -25.21 -7.94
C PRO A 203 -10.55 -23.93 -7.11
N VAL A 204 -10.10 -23.96 -5.85
CA VAL A 204 -10.11 -22.80 -4.96
C VAL A 204 -9.02 -21.82 -5.37
N LEU A 205 -7.82 -22.33 -5.65
CA LEU A 205 -6.71 -21.51 -6.14
C LEU A 205 -7.04 -20.86 -7.48
N ARG A 206 -7.60 -21.64 -8.41
CA ARG A 206 -8.05 -21.15 -9.72
C ARG A 206 -9.08 -20.04 -9.56
N GLU A 207 -10.14 -20.25 -8.79
CA GLU A 207 -11.18 -19.24 -8.55
C GLU A 207 -10.56 -17.96 -7.98
N LYS A 208 -9.68 -18.09 -6.98
CA LYS A 208 -9.03 -16.94 -6.35
C LYS A 208 -8.15 -16.17 -7.33
N LEU A 209 -7.34 -16.84 -8.15
CA LEU A 209 -6.50 -16.18 -9.16
C LEU A 209 -7.34 -15.50 -10.24
N MET A 210 -8.45 -16.10 -10.67
CA MET A 210 -9.34 -15.48 -11.65
C MET A 210 -10.02 -14.22 -11.12
N THR A 211 -10.20 -14.08 -9.81
CA THR A 211 -10.72 -12.84 -9.20
C THR A 211 -9.70 -11.70 -9.12
N LEU A 212 -8.41 -11.97 -9.38
CA LEU A 212 -7.41 -10.91 -9.39
C LEU A 212 -7.64 -9.96 -10.57
N PRO A 213 -7.41 -8.64 -10.39
CA PRO A 213 -7.43 -7.70 -11.49
C PRO A 213 -6.43 -8.12 -12.57
N ASP A 214 -6.81 -7.94 -13.84
CA ASP A 214 -6.00 -8.24 -15.01
C ASP A 214 -5.57 -9.73 -15.12
N SER A 215 -6.30 -10.66 -14.47
CA SER A 215 -5.96 -12.10 -14.43
C SER A 215 -5.91 -12.78 -15.80
N ASP A 216 -6.74 -12.33 -16.74
CA ASP A 216 -6.82 -12.79 -18.12
C ASP A 216 -6.15 -11.83 -19.13
N VAL A 217 -5.48 -10.78 -18.64
CA VAL A 217 -4.74 -9.84 -19.49
C VAL A 217 -3.40 -10.46 -19.88
N TYR A 218 -3.27 -10.75 -21.16
CA TYR A 218 -2.11 -11.39 -21.75
C TYR A 218 -1.00 -10.38 -22.06
N GLN A 219 -1.38 -9.19 -22.55
CA GLN A 219 -0.44 -8.10 -22.86
C GLN A 219 -1.04 -6.74 -22.51
N TYR A 220 -0.17 -5.78 -22.22
CA TYR A 220 -0.53 -4.37 -22.07
C TYR A 220 -0.06 -3.57 -23.27
N ILE A 221 -0.90 -2.63 -23.72
CA ILE A 221 -0.56 -1.64 -24.74
C ILE A 221 -0.48 -0.28 -24.06
N VAL A 222 0.72 0.30 -23.98
CA VAL A 222 0.97 1.54 -23.26
C VAL A 222 1.26 2.67 -24.23
N THR A 223 0.51 3.76 -24.08
CA THR A 223 0.81 5.05 -24.73
C THR A 223 1.49 5.96 -23.73
N ALA A 224 2.71 6.38 -24.01
CA ALA A 224 3.49 7.24 -23.11
C ALA A 224 4.06 8.46 -23.84
N ARG A 225 4.15 9.60 -23.15
CA ARG A 225 4.82 10.82 -23.64
C ARG A 225 6.05 11.09 -22.80
N ALA A 226 7.08 11.66 -23.43
CA ALA A 226 8.21 12.19 -22.67
C ALA A 226 7.72 13.31 -21.74
N GLY A 227 8.07 13.24 -20.45
CA GLY A 227 7.81 14.31 -19.50
C GLY A 227 8.64 15.55 -19.81
N ASP A 228 8.12 16.73 -19.50
CA ASP A 228 8.87 17.98 -19.63
C ASP A 228 10.10 17.93 -18.72
N THR A 229 11.27 17.69 -19.30
CA THR A 229 12.53 17.79 -18.57
C THR A 229 12.73 19.25 -18.17
N ILE A 230 12.52 19.59 -16.89
CA ILE A 230 13.01 20.85 -16.34
C ILE A 230 14.53 20.78 -16.41
N ARG A 231 15.12 21.31 -17.48
CA ARG A 231 16.54 21.59 -17.54
C ARG A 231 16.82 22.66 -16.48
N VAL A 232 17.30 22.25 -15.32
CA VAL A 232 17.96 23.15 -14.38
C VAL A 232 19.13 23.76 -15.13
N LYS A 233 19.01 25.03 -15.52
CA LYS A 233 20.15 25.81 -16.01
C LYS A 233 21.17 25.85 -14.87
N GLY A 234 22.31 25.20 -15.08
CA GLY A 234 23.43 25.27 -14.15
C GLY A 234 23.86 26.72 -13.99
N ASN A 235 23.62 27.30 -12.81
CA ASN A 235 24.39 28.44 -12.36
C ASN A 235 25.72 27.88 -11.86
N GLY A 236 26.77 28.13 -12.65
CA GLY A 236 28.13 27.90 -12.23
C GLY A 236 28.47 28.81 -11.05
N THR A 237 28.75 28.20 -9.91
CA THR A 237 29.66 28.77 -8.92
C THR A 237 30.54 27.63 -8.43
N GLY A 238 31.85 27.78 -8.69
CA GLY A 238 32.85 26.76 -8.46
C GLY A 238 32.96 26.39 -6.99
N ILE A 239 33.07 25.09 -6.72
CA ILE A 239 33.58 24.57 -5.47
C ILE A 239 34.71 23.60 -5.81
N LYS A 240 35.85 23.84 -5.15
CA LYS A 240 37.13 23.17 -5.31
C LYS A 240 37.02 21.66 -5.04
N GLN A 241 37.79 20.89 -5.81
CA GLN A 241 38.05 19.47 -5.59
C GLN A 241 38.69 19.25 -4.22
N GLU A 242 38.08 18.38 -3.41
CA GLU A 242 38.82 17.55 -2.45
C GLU A 242 38.35 16.11 -2.59
N LYS A 243 39.32 15.25 -2.92
CA LYS A 243 39.21 13.80 -2.87
C LYS A 243 39.06 13.39 -1.42
N ASN A 244 38.14 12.49 -1.09
CA ASN A 244 38.35 11.61 0.06
C ASN A 244 37.74 10.24 -0.17
N ALA A 245 38.58 9.26 0.15
CA ALA A 245 38.39 7.83 0.04
C ALA A 245 37.37 7.32 1.06
N ALA A 246 36.83 6.12 0.78
CA ALA A 246 36.02 5.35 1.70
C ALA A 246 36.79 5.03 2.99
N PRO A 247 36.17 5.06 4.18
CA PRO A 247 36.77 4.52 5.38
C PRO A 247 36.35 3.06 5.58
N GLU A 248 37.35 2.20 5.69
CA GLU A 248 37.28 0.90 6.37
C GLU A 248 37.33 1.06 7.90
N PRO A 249 36.96 0.02 8.67
CA PRO A 249 36.55 0.16 10.08
C PRO A 249 37.74 0.16 11.04
N SER A 250 37.71 1.03 12.06
CA SER A 250 38.68 1.03 13.15
C SER A 250 38.06 0.59 14.48
N SER A 251 38.72 -0.38 15.10
CA SER A 251 38.51 -0.98 16.42
C SER A 251 39.08 -0.15 17.59
N SER A 252 38.65 -0.51 18.81
CA SER A 252 39.12 -0.15 20.18
C SER A 252 38.83 1.28 20.65
N ASP A 253 38.32 1.55 21.86
CA ASP A 253 38.52 0.86 23.15
C ASP A 253 37.29 1.02 24.11
N PRO A 254 37.15 0.15 25.14
CA PRO A 254 36.03 0.09 26.07
C PRO A 254 36.25 0.95 27.34
N ASP A 255 35.29 0.89 28.26
CA ASP A 255 35.33 1.37 29.65
C ASP A 255 35.00 2.84 29.95
N LYS A 256 33.70 3.09 30.20
CA LYS A 256 33.11 3.34 31.55
C LYS A 256 31.95 4.33 31.49
N LEU A 257 30.73 3.81 31.64
CA LEU A 257 29.81 4.31 32.67
C LEU A 257 28.78 3.23 33.00
N SER A 258 29.08 2.53 34.09
CA SER A 258 28.23 1.58 34.79
C SER A 258 27.05 2.27 35.46
N ILE A 259 25.82 1.83 35.17
CA ILE A 259 24.72 1.84 36.14
C ILE A 259 24.03 0.46 36.11
N ASN A 260 24.21 -0.22 37.23
CA ASN A 260 23.68 -1.49 37.75
C ASN A 260 22.75 -2.41 36.91
N PRO A 261 23.07 -3.71 36.82
CA PRO A 261 22.15 -4.76 36.41
C PRO A 261 21.28 -5.17 37.62
N GLY A 262 20.18 -4.45 37.81
CA GLY A 262 19.10 -4.88 38.70
C GLY A 262 18.12 -5.77 37.96
N GLY A 263 18.54 -6.99 37.61
CA GLY A 263 17.64 -8.04 37.13
C GLY A 263 16.65 -8.42 38.23
N ARG A 264 15.53 -7.69 38.32
CA ARG A 264 14.34 -8.19 39.00
C ARG A 264 13.74 -9.25 38.08
N ALA A 265 13.71 -10.49 38.58
CA ALA A 265 12.88 -11.55 38.04
C ALA A 265 11.46 -10.99 37.78
N ALA A 266 10.96 -11.17 36.56
CA ALA A 266 9.67 -10.68 36.12
C ALA A 266 8.53 -11.38 36.89
N GLY A 267 8.18 -10.86 38.06
CA GLY A 267 6.81 -10.98 38.54
C GLY A 267 5.89 -10.29 37.54
N MET A 268 4.73 -10.88 37.25
CA MET A 268 3.77 -10.28 36.32
C MET A 268 3.26 -8.95 36.91
N GLY A 269 3.91 -7.84 36.55
CA GLY A 269 3.48 -6.50 36.98
C GLY A 269 2.03 -6.23 36.58
N VAL A 270 1.31 -5.51 37.44
CA VAL A 270 -0.06 -5.08 37.16
C VAL A 270 -0.06 -4.08 35.99
N VAL A 271 -1.04 -4.18 35.09
CA VAL A 271 -1.27 -3.21 34.01
C VAL A 271 -2.47 -2.33 34.34
N ASP A 272 -2.35 -1.02 34.14
CA ASP A 272 -3.46 -0.10 34.34
C ASP A 272 -4.25 0.05 33.03
N ILE A 273 -5.52 -0.37 33.02
CA ILE A 273 -6.44 -0.12 31.90
C ILE A 273 -7.18 1.17 32.19
N ILE A 274 -6.94 2.21 31.40
CA ILE A 274 -7.48 3.56 31.60
C ILE A 274 -8.59 3.79 30.56
N ILE A 275 -9.81 4.02 31.05
CA ILE A 275 -10.99 4.29 30.23
C ILE A 275 -11.55 5.68 30.56
N PRO A 276 -11.31 6.70 29.71
CA PRO A 276 -11.98 7.99 29.86
C PRO A 276 -13.44 7.88 29.39
N VAL A 277 -14.36 8.48 30.14
CA VAL A 277 -15.80 8.42 29.90
C VAL A 277 -16.39 9.82 29.86
N TYR A 278 -17.15 10.12 28.80
CA TYR A 278 -17.96 11.34 28.70
C TYR A 278 -19.29 11.05 28.01
N GLY A 279 -20.30 10.67 28.80
CA GLY A 279 -21.61 10.23 28.27
C GLY A 279 -21.57 8.88 27.54
N GLY A 280 -22.64 8.53 26.83
CA GLY A 280 -22.71 7.27 26.08
C GLY A 280 -22.81 6.05 26.99
N LEU A 281 -23.83 6.02 27.85
CA LEU A 281 -24.04 4.96 28.85
C LEU A 281 -24.07 3.56 28.26
N HIS A 282 -24.70 3.38 27.10
CA HIS A 282 -24.85 2.06 26.52
C HIS A 282 -23.51 1.50 26.06
N GLU A 283 -22.76 2.28 25.29
CA GLU A 283 -21.44 1.93 24.77
C GLU A 283 -20.44 1.73 25.92
N THR A 284 -20.43 2.65 26.89
CA THR A 284 -19.55 2.56 28.07
C THR A 284 -19.82 1.30 28.88
N ARG A 285 -21.09 0.95 29.08
CA ARG A 285 -21.45 -0.29 29.77
C ARG A 285 -20.94 -1.51 29.00
N GLN A 286 -21.14 -1.56 27.68
CA GLN A 286 -20.64 -2.67 26.86
C GLN A 286 -19.12 -2.81 26.94
N CYS A 287 -18.39 -1.69 26.90
CA CYS A 287 -16.95 -1.66 27.05
C CYS A 287 -16.52 -2.23 28.42
N LEU A 288 -17.05 -1.69 29.52
CA LEU A 288 -16.71 -2.15 30.88
C LEU A 288 -17.08 -3.62 31.10
N ASP A 289 -18.28 -4.03 30.67
CA ASP A 289 -18.73 -5.42 30.75
C ASP A 289 -17.79 -6.34 29.94
N SER A 290 -17.33 -5.91 28.77
CA SER A 290 -16.39 -6.70 27.94
C SER A 290 -15.02 -6.86 28.60
N VAL A 291 -14.50 -5.83 29.28
CA VAL A 291 -13.24 -5.93 30.03
C VAL A 291 -13.39 -6.87 31.24
N LEU A 292 -14.46 -6.69 32.03
CA LEU A 292 -14.68 -7.43 33.27
C LEU A 292 -15.07 -8.91 33.03
N SER A 293 -15.77 -9.21 31.93
CA SER A 293 -16.26 -10.56 31.63
C SER A 293 -15.26 -11.45 30.88
N ASN A 294 -14.11 -10.93 30.45
CA ASN A 294 -13.07 -11.67 29.74
C ASN A 294 -11.83 -11.86 30.64
N PRO A 295 -11.65 -13.05 31.26
CA PRO A 295 -10.54 -13.29 32.18
C PRO A 295 -9.17 -13.17 31.50
N GLN A 296 -8.23 -12.51 32.17
CA GLN A 296 -6.84 -12.36 31.74
C GLN A 296 -5.90 -13.03 32.75
N LYS A 297 -4.77 -13.57 32.28
CA LYS A 297 -3.67 -14.00 33.17
C LYS A 297 -2.91 -12.81 33.72
N THR A 298 -2.78 -11.76 32.92
CA THR A 298 -2.21 -10.48 33.29
C THR A 298 -3.02 -9.83 34.39
N PRO A 299 -2.44 -9.61 35.58
CA PRO A 299 -3.08 -8.78 36.59
C PRO A 299 -3.28 -7.37 36.04
N PHE A 300 -4.47 -6.80 36.23
CA PHE A 300 -4.77 -5.45 35.80
C PHE A 300 -5.66 -4.73 36.81
N GLU A 301 -5.63 -3.40 36.74
CA GLU A 301 -6.55 -2.51 37.44
C GLU A 301 -7.33 -1.70 36.40
N LEU A 302 -8.66 -1.65 36.55
CA LEU A 302 -9.53 -0.90 35.65
C LEU A 302 -9.79 0.50 36.21
N ILE A 303 -9.11 1.49 35.65
CA ILE A 303 -9.21 2.90 36.04
C ILE A 303 -10.19 3.60 35.09
N VAL A 304 -11.35 3.98 35.60
CA VAL A 304 -12.36 4.71 34.82
C VAL A 304 -12.33 6.18 35.22
N ILE A 305 -12.28 7.06 34.23
CA ILE A 305 -12.20 8.51 34.45
C ILE A 305 -13.44 9.16 33.88
N ASP A 306 -14.41 9.50 34.74
CA ASP A 306 -15.59 10.27 34.37
C ASP A 306 -15.20 11.73 34.14
N ASP A 307 -15.11 12.12 32.87
CA ASP A 307 -14.77 13.47 32.42
C ASP A 307 -15.99 14.40 32.49
N ALA A 308 -16.61 14.47 33.66
CA ALA A 308 -17.80 15.26 33.93
C ALA A 308 -19.00 14.92 33.03
N SER A 309 -19.32 13.63 32.87
CA SER A 309 -20.48 13.17 32.08
C SER A 309 -21.77 13.90 32.48
N PRO A 310 -22.62 14.31 31.51
CA PRO A 310 -23.85 15.05 31.82
C PRO A 310 -24.96 14.15 32.38
N GLU A 311 -24.96 12.88 31.99
CA GLU A 311 -26.01 11.91 32.31
C GLU A 311 -25.92 11.44 33.76
N ARG A 312 -26.99 11.67 34.55
CA ARG A 312 -27.08 11.15 35.93
C ARG A 312 -27.00 9.62 35.98
N ALA A 313 -27.58 8.95 34.98
CA ALA A 313 -27.54 7.49 34.89
C ALA A 313 -26.12 6.95 34.71
N MET A 314 -25.26 7.66 33.95
CA MET A 314 -23.84 7.33 33.84
C MET A 314 -23.14 7.43 35.19
N LYS A 315 -23.33 8.54 35.91
CA LYS A 315 -22.69 8.74 37.22
C LYS A 315 -23.08 7.66 38.22
N ALA A 316 -24.36 7.33 38.29
CA ALA A 316 -24.88 6.28 39.18
C ALA A 316 -24.33 4.89 38.80
N PHE A 317 -24.21 4.60 37.49
CA PHE A 317 -23.64 3.35 37.02
C PHE A 317 -22.16 3.20 37.41
N LEU A 318 -21.36 4.24 37.21
CA LEU A 318 -19.94 4.23 37.59
C LEU A 318 -19.74 4.21 39.11
N GLU A 319 -20.58 4.92 39.88
CA GLU A 319 -20.61 4.85 41.35
C GLU A 319 -20.82 3.41 41.83
N HIS A 320 -21.79 2.71 41.25
CA HIS A 320 -22.10 1.33 41.63
C HIS A 320 -20.91 0.39 41.40
N LEU A 321 -20.25 0.50 40.23
CA LEU A 321 -19.05 -0.28 39.90
C LEU A 321 -17.83 0.07 40.77
N ALA A 322 -17.78 1.29 41.30
CA ALA A 322 -16.72 1.69 42.22
C ALA A 322 -16.98 1.14 43.64
N GLU A 323 -18.24 1.19 44.09
CA GLU A 323 -18.67 0.65 45.38
C GLU A 323 -18.52 -0.87 45.47
N ASP A 324 -18.75 -1.59 44.36
CA ASP A 324 -18.55 -3.04 44.29
C ASP A 324 -17.07 -3.45 44.13
N GLY A 325 -16.15 -2.48 43.94
CA GLY A 325 -14.72 -2.69 43.80
C GLY A 325 -14.26 -3.17 42.42
N SER A 326 -15.14 -3.18 41.41
CA SER A 326 -14.81 -3.58 40.04
C SER A 326 -13.92 -2.56 39.32
N ILE A 327 -14.01 -1.28 39.69
CA ILE A 327 -13.23 -0.20 39.08
C ILE A 327 -12.64 0.77 40.11
N THR A 328 -11.51 1.37 39.75
CA THR A 328 -11.01 2.60 40.37
C THR A 328 -11.60 3.80 39.61
N LEU A 329 -12.51 4.54 40.26
CA LEU A 329 -13.20 5.67 39.63
C LEU A 329 -12.53 7.01 39.97
N LEU A 330 -12.07 7.72 38.94
CA LEU A 330 -11.64 9.12 39.01
C LEU A 330 -12.71 10.02 38.40
N ARG A 331 -12.92 11.21 38.97
CA ARG A 331 -13.88 12.20 38.45
C ARG A 331 -13.18 13.52 38.15
N ASN A 332 -13.47 14.09 36.99
CA ASN A 332 -13.17 15.48 36.68
C ASN A 332 -14.33 16.37 37.15
N LYS A 333 -14.00 17.58 37.59
CA LYS A 333 -15.02 18.59 37.94
C LYS A 333 -15.66 19.19 36.69
N ASN A 334 -14.91 19.29 35.60
CA ASN A 334 -15.31 19.89 34.34
C ASN A 334 -14.87 18.98 33.17
N ASN A 335 -15.47 19.22 32.00
CA ASN A 335 -14.97 18.90 30.66
C ASN A 335 -13.47 19.21 30.46
N ILE A 336 -12.50 18.32 30.75
CA ILE A 336 -11.07 18.63 30.49
C ILE A 336 -10.50 17.95 29.24
N GLY A 337 -11.27 17.10 28.59
CA GLY A 337 -10.90 16.44 27.34
C GLY A 337 -10.09 15.17 27.55
N PHE A 338 -9.85 14.48 26.43
CA PHE A 338 -9.25 13.14 26.42
C PHE A 338 -7.83 13.16 26.99
N ALA A 339 -6.94 13.98 26.41
CA ALA A 339 -5.52 14.01 26.75
C ALA A 339 -5.29 14.26 28.25
N ALA A 340 -5.93 15.29 28.81
CA ALA A 340 -5.79 15.62 30.22
C ALA A 340 -6.40 14.53 31.13
N SER A 341 -7.52 13.92 30.72
CA SER A 341 -8.13 12.80 31.46
C SER A 341 -7.22 11.58 31.51
N VAL A 342 -6.71 11.11 30.36
CA VAL A 342 -5.82 9.93 30.34
C VAL A 342 -4.48 10.22 31.02
N ASN A 343 -3.95 11.45 30.92
CA ASN A 343 -2.77 11.88 31.66
C ASN A 343 -2.95 11.71 33.17
N ARG A 344 -4.10 12.10 33.74
CA ARG A 344 -4.40 11.85 35.15
C ARG A 344 -4.34 10.37 35.50
N GLY A 345 -4.94 9.51 34.67
CA GLY A 345 -4.88 8.06 34.85
C GLY A 345 -3.45 7.52 34.83
N MET A 346 -2.66 7.93 33.84
CA MET A 346 -1.28 7.47 33.64
C MET A 346 -0.33 7.84 34.79
N THR A 347 -0.68 8.84 35.60
CA THR A 347 0.08 9.26 36.79
C THR A 347 -0.25 8.49 38.07
N LEU A 348 -1.33 7.69 38.09
CA LEU A 348 -1.79 7.04 39.32
C LEU A 348 -0.77 6.02 39.84
N HIS A 349 -0.22 5.21 38.94
CA HIS A 349 0.82 4.23 39.25
C HIS A 349 2.04 4.45 38.34
N PRO A 350 3.13 5.05 38.84
CA PRO A 350 4.31 5.39 38.04
C PRO A 350 5.18 4.17 37.69
N ASP A 351 4.84 2.97 38.15
CA ASP A 351 5.61 1.74 37.98
C ASP A 351 4.92 0.69 37.08
N ARG A 352 3.76 1.01 36.49
CA ARG A 352 2.92 0.06 35.74
C ARG A 352 2.79 0.42 34.28
N ASP A 353 2.85 -0.56 33.37
CA ASP A 353 2.45 -0.32 31.97
C ASP A 353 0.96 0.08 31.90
N VAL A 354 0.56 0.79 30.84
CA VAL A 354 -0.82 1.29 30.69
C VAL A 354 -1.44 0.81 29.39
N VAL A 355 -2.76 0.62 29.41
CA VAL A 355 -3.60 0.50 28.21
C VAL A 355 -4.59 1.64 28.22
N LEU A 356 -4.53 2.50 27.21
CA LEU A 356 -5.60 3.44 26.93
C LEU A 356 -6.67 2.72 26.11
N LEU A 357 -7.91 2.71 26.58
CA LEU A 357 -9.02 2.05 25.92
C LEU A 357 -10.22 2.99 25.87
N ASN A 358 -10.74 3.26 24.67
CA ASN A 358 -11.92 4.11 24.52
C ASN A 358 -13.18 3.44 25.11
N SER A 359 -14.09 4.25 25.63
CA SER A 359 -15.33 3.78 26.26
C SER A 359 -16.34 3.17 25.28
N ASP A 360 -16.10 3.20 23.97
CA ASP A 360 -16.96 2.65 22.92
C ASP A 360 -16.32 1.46 22.19
N THR A 361 -15.45 0.74 22.89
CA THR A 361 -14.77 -0.47 22.42
C THR A 361 -15.40 -1.73 23.01
N GLU A 362 -15.16 -2.87 22.36
CA GLU A 362 -15.48 -4.20 22.89
C GLU A 362 -14.27 -5.11 22.71
N VAL A 363 -13.79 -5.67 23.82
CA VAL A 363 -12.65 -6.59 23.86
C VAL A 363 -13.14 -8.03 24.10
N ALA A 364 -12.33 -9.02 23.72
CA ALA A 364 -12.70 -10.42 23.89
C ALA A 364 -11.52 -11.34 24.21
N ASN A 365 -11.83 -12.52 24.77
CA ASN A 365 -10.87 -13.58 25.06
C ASN A 365 -9.68 -13.07 25.89
N ASP A 366 -8.45 -13.47 25.57
CA ASP A 366 -7.19 -13.14 26.23
C ASP A 366 -6.49 -11.92 25.60
N TRP A 367 -7.26 -10.91 25.17
CA TRP A 367 -6.77 -9.74 24.45
C TRP A 367 -5.62 -9.00 25.16
N LEU A 368 -5.71 -8.82 26.48
CA LEU A 368 -4.70 -8.10 27.26
C LEU A 368 -3.41 -8.91 27.35
N ASP A 369 -3.54 -10.23 27.53
CA ASP A 369 -2.40 -11.13 27.55
C ASP A 369 -1.62 -11.09 26.24
N ARG A 370 -2.32 -11.11 25.10
CA ARG A 370 -1.71 -11.00 23.76
C ARG A 370 -1.09 -9.62 23.51
N ILE A 371 -1.79 -8.53 23.81
CA ILE A 371 -1.24 -7.17 23.63
C ILE A 371 0.00 -6.97 24.51
N ARG A 372 -0.03 -7.42 25.77
CA ARG A 372 1.13 -7.38 26.66
C ARG A 372 2.25 -8.28 26.14
N GLY A 373 1.95 -9.48 25.67
CA GLY A 373 2.91 -10.39 25.07
C GLY A 373 3.63 -9.76 23.88
N CYS A 374 2.88 -9.10 23.00
CA CYS A 374 3.40 -8.32 21.89
C CYS A 374 4.32 -7.19 22.37
N ALA A 375 3.89 -6.41 23.38
CA ALA A 375 4.73 -5.34 23.94
C ALA A 375 6.04 -5.91 24.49
N LEU A 376 6.01 -6.99 25.27
CA LEU A 376 7.17 -7.58 25.91
C LEU A 376 8.06 -8.40 24.97
N SER A 377 7.62 -8.67 23.74
CA SER A 377 8.38 -9.46 22.76
C SER A 377 9.71 -8.82 22.34
N ASP A 378 9.80 -7.50 22.43
CA ASP A 378 10.99 -6.73 22.09
C ASP A 378 11.14 -5.54 23.04
N PRO A 379 12.32 -5.31 23.66
CA PRO A 379 12.53 -4.22 24.59
C PRO A 379 12.33 -2.82 23.98
N GLU A 380 12.45 -2.67 22.66
CA GLU A 380 12.33 -1.39 21.94
C GLU A 380 10.89 -1.06 21.52
N ILE A 381 9.93 -1.98 21.69
CA ILE A 381 8.51 -1.66 21.48
C ILE A 381 8.05 -0.70 22.58
N GLY A 382 7.67 0.53 22.20
CA GLY A 382 7.12 1.53 23.11
C GLY A 382 5.60 1.41 23.22
N THR A 383 4.93 1.13 22.10
CA THR A 383 3.47 1.08 22.04
C THR A 383 2.93 -0.05 21.17
N VAL A 384 1.76 -0.57 21.51
CA VAL A 384 1.07 -1.62 20.75
C VAL A 384 -0.38 -1.21 20.49
N THR A 385 -0.85 -1.42 19.26
CA THR A 385 -2.25 -1.22 18.86
C THR A 385 -2.77 -2.54 18.24
N PRO A 386 -3.98 -3.03 18.56
CA PRO A 386 -4.55 -4.21 17.91
C PRO A 386 -5.25 -3.86 16.58
N PHE A 387 -5.67 -4.88 15.82
CA PHE A 387 -6.61 -4.67 14.72
C PHE A 387 -7.98 -4.22 15.24
N SER A 388 -8.72 -3.49 14.41
CA SER A 388 -10.11 -3.12 14.69
C SER A 388 -10.94 -2.97 13.42
N ASN A 389 -12.26 -2.89 13.55
CA ASN A 389 -13.15 -2.53 12.45
C ASN A 389 -13.02 -1.04 12.06
N ASN A 390 -12.66 -0.17 13.00
CA ASN A 390 -12.59 1.28 12.81
C ASN A 390 -11.32 1.89 13.43
N ALA A 391 -10.17 1.66 12.81
CA ALA A 391 -8.87 2.11 13.34
C ALA A 391 -7.87 2.54 12.27
N THR A 392 -8.32 3.17 11.18
CA THR A 392 -7.45 3.72 10.12
C THR A 392 -6.43 2.71 9.58
N ILE A 393 -5.13 2.87 9.86
CA ILE A 393 -4.05 1.98 9.43
C ILE A 393 -4.13 0.57 10.09
N CYS A 394 -4.93 0.42 11.15
CA CYS A 394 -5.19 -0.85 11.81
C CYS A 394 -6.59 -1.42 11.47
N SER A 395 -7.26 -0.88 10.45
CA SER A 395 -8.61 -1.32 10.06
C SER A 395 -8.64 -2.69 9.37
N TYR A 396 -9.63 -3.50 9.72
CA TYR A 396 -9.98 -4.78 9.11
C TYR A 396 -11.50 -4.87 8.84
N PRO A 397 -11.95 -5.53 7.75
CA PRO A 397 -11.15 -6.15 6.69
C PRO A 397 -10.58 -5.16 5.68
N VAL A 398 -11.25 -4.04 5.44
CA VAL A 398 -10.79 -3.05 4.47
C VAL A 398 -9.91 -2.01 5.16
N PHE A 399 -8.66 -1.95 4.71
CA PHE A 399 -7.64 -1.01 5.19
C PHE A 399 -8.09 0.45 5.06
N CYS A 400 -7.82 1.27 6.09
CA CYS A 400 -8.17 2.69 6.16
C CYS A 400 -9.66 3.01 5.96
N ARG A 401 -10.55 2.12 6.38
CA ARG A 401 -12.00 2.36 6.37
C ARG A 401 -12.62 2.00 7.70
N GLU A 402 -13.77 2.59 7.96
CA GLU A 402 -14.72 2.06 8.91
C GLU A 402 -15.36 0.81 8.30
N ASN A 403 -15.42 -0.26 9.09
CA ASN A 403 -15.99 -1.53 8.70
C ASN A 403 -17.07 -1.94 9.71
N SER A 404 -18.07 -2.67 9.23
CA SER A 404 -18.94 -3.46 10.11
C SER A 404 -18.28 -4.81 10.41
N LEU A 405 -18.70 -5.46 11.50
CA LEU A 405 -18.33 -6.85 11.73
C LEU A 405 -18.80 -7.72 10.54
N PRO A 406 -17.99 -8.69 10.09
CA PRO A 406 -18.41 -9.62 9.04
C PRO A 406 -19.69 -10.36 9.43
N GLN A 407 -20.59 -10.56 8.47
CA GLN A 407 -21.88 -11.20 8.74
C GLN A 407 -21.71 -12.57 9.41
N GLY A 408 -22.40 -12.77 10.55
CA GLY A 408 -22.37 -14.03 11.29
C GLY A 408 -21.15 -14.21 12.20
N TRP A 409 -20.34 -13.17 12.37
CA TRP A 409 -19.24 -13.10 13.32
C TRP A 409 -19.58 -12.10 14.42
N ASP A 410 -19.23 -12.45 15.65
CA ASP A 410 -19.19 -11.55 16.80
C ASP A 410 -17.72 -11.24 17.16
N VAL A 411 -17.51 -10.31 18.10
CA VAL A 411 -16.16 -9.89 18.50
C VAL A 411 -15.34 -11.07 19.03
N ARG A 412 -15.97 -11.93 19.83
CA ARG A 412 -15.32 -13.09 20.45
C ARG A 412 -14.81 -14.10 19.43
N SER A 413 -15.66 -14.51 18.49
CA SER A 413 -15.32 -15.47 17.44
C SER A 413 -14.31 -14.88 16.47
N LEU A 414 -14.44 -13.59 16.11
CA LEU A 414 -13.51 -12.94 15.21
C LEU A 414 -12.13 -12.80 15.85
N ASP A 415 -12.04 -12.32 17.09
CA ASP A 415 -10.77 -12.22 17.80
C ASP A 415 -10.08 -13.59 17.99
N ARG A 416 -10.87 -14.66 18.21
CA ARG A 416 -10.32 -16.02 18.23
C ARG A 416 -9.71 -16.42 16.89
N LEU A 417 -10.37 -16.07 15.77
CA LEU A 417 -9.83 -16.29 14.43
C LEU A 417 -8.52 -15.53 14.21
N PHE A 418 -8.41 -14.29 14.71
CA PHE A 418 -7.16 -13.53 14.67
C PHE A 418 -6.05 -14.24 15.45
N SER A 419 -6.35 -14.71 16.67
CA SER A 419 -5.41 -15.47 17.51
C SER A 419 -4.91 -16.73 16.80
N ASP A 420 -5.83 -17.53 16.24
CA ASP A 420 -5.50 -18.78 15.56
C ASP A 420 -4.72 -18.56 14.25
N THR A 421 -4.99 -17.46 13.54
CA THR A 421 -4.46 -17.23 12.18
C THR A 421 -3.14 -16.46 12.19
N ASN A 422 -2.98 -15.49 13.07
CA ASN A 422 -1.87 -14.55 13.08
C ASN A 422 -1.00 -14.67 14.33
N SER A 423 -1.05 -15.78 15.06
CA SER A 423 -0.39 -15.98 16.37
C SER A 423 1.02 -15.37 16.43
N GLY A 424 1.22 -14.41 17.35
CA GLY A 424 2.49 -13.74 17.57
C GLY A 424 2.97 -12.82 16.45
N ALA A 425 2.16 -12.56 15.42
CA ALA A 425 2.52 -11.68 14.32
C ALA A 425 2.54 -10.20 14.77
N ILE A 426 3.57 -9.48 14.32
CA ILE A 426 3.81 -8.08 14.67
C ILE A 426 4.16 -7.32 13.38
N VAL A 427 3.61 -6.11 13.23
CA VAL A 427 3.92 -5.21 12.10
C VAL A 427 4.27 -3.83 12.63
N ASP A 428 5.42 -3.28 12.24
CA ASP A 428 5.77 -1.90 12.59
C ASP A 428 4.79 -0.91 11.92
N ILE A 429 4.30 0.03 12.72
CA ILE A 429 3.40 1.11 12.30
C ILE A 429 4.05 2.47 12.61
N PRO A 430 3.80 3.52 11.80
CA PRO A 430 4.43 4.83 12.00
C PRO A 430 3.95 5.55 13.27
N THR A 431 2.78 5.17 13.78
CA THR A 431 2.17 5.70 15.00
C THR A 431 1.13 4.70 15.51
N ALA A 432 0.92 4.65 16.82
CA ALA A 432 -0.24 3.97 17.40
C ALA A 432 -1.55 4.68 17.04
N VAL A 433 -2.67 3.98 17.23
CA VAL A 433 -4.04 4.52 17.07
C VAL A 433 -4.73 4.49 18.43
N GLY A 434 -5.19 5.65 18.91
CA GLY A 434 -5.57 5.87 20.32
C GLY A 434 -6.82 5.14 20.85
N PHE A 435 -7.57 4.41 20.01
CA PHE A 435 -8.79 3.70 20.47
C PHE A 435 -8.47 2.54 21.44
N CYS A 436 -7.32 1.90 21.24
CA CYS A 436 -6.76 0.86 22.09
C CYS A 436 -5.25 0.90 21.93
N MET A 437 -4.54 1.39 22.94
CA MET A 437 -3.11 1.65 22.88
C MET A 437 -2.44 1.21 24.18
N TYR A 438 -1.61 0.17 24.09
CA TYR A 438 -0.69 -0.19 25.16
C TYR A 438 0.54 0.71 25.11
N ILE A 439 1.00 1.20 26.26
CA ILE A 439 2.21 2.02 26.39
C ILE A 439 3.07 1.41 27.49
N LYS A 440 4.31 1.06 27.15
CA LYS A 440 5.27 0.61 28.16
C LYS A 440 5.63 1.76 29.10
N ARG A 441 5.69 1.47 30.39
CA ARG A 441 6.05 2.43 31.43
C ARG A 441 7.42 3.05 31.16
N ARG A 442 8.41 2.25 30.75
CA ARG A 442 9.75 2.76 30.41
C ARG A 442 9.72 3.78 29.26
N CYS A 443 8.86 3.59 28.26
CA CYS A 443 8.67 4.55 27.18
C CYS A 443 8.00 5.82 27.72
N LEU A 444 6.93 5.66 28.51
CA LEU A 444 6.20 6.77 29.11
C LEU A 444 7.09 7.62 30.06
N ASP A 445 7.93 6.99 30.88
CA ASP A 445 8.85 7.66 31.80
C ASP A 445 9.92 8.48 31.08
N GLN A 446 10.39 7.98 29.93
CA GLN A 446 11.40 8.68 29.13
C GLN A 446 10.81 9.87 28.37
N LEU A 447 9.58 9.75 27.86
CA LEU A 447 8.97 10.74 26.97
C LEU A 447 8.07 11.74 27.71
N GLY A 448 7.55 11.36 28.88
CA GLY A 448 6.54 12.10 29.60
C GLY A 448 5.12 11.85 29.05
N LEU A 449 4.15 12.57 29.65
CA LEU A 449 2.73 12.48 29.32
C LEU A 449 2.38 13.13 27.98
N PHE A 450 1.13 13.00 27.54
CA PHE A 450 0.64 13.64 26.31
C PHE A 450 0.61 15.17 26.42
N ASP A 451 0.91 15.86 25.30
CA ASP A 451 0.96 17.32 25.23
C ASP A 451 -0.45 17.94 25.15
N GLU A 452 -1.13 17.99 26.30
CA GLU A 452 -2.45 18.61 26.44
C GLU A 452 -2.46 20.11 26.09
N LYS A 453 -1.31 20.81 26.13
CA LYS A 453 -1.23 22.24 25.85
C LYS A 453 -1.33 22.52 24.36
N SER A 454 -0.68 21.69 23.54
CA SER A 454 -0.66 21.86 22.09
C SER A 454 -1.90 21.27 21.41
N PHE A 455 -2.48 20.21 21.98
CA PHE A 455 -3.61 19.46 21.38
C PHE A 455 -4.97 19.70 22.06
N GLY A 456 -5.00 20.36 23.23
CA GLY A 456 -6.25 20.77 23.89
C GLY A 456 -7.17 19.58 24.19
N PRO A 457 -8.45 19.60 23.75
CA PRO A 457 -9.42 18.56 24.12
C PRO A 457 -9.17 17.20 23.46
N GLY A 458 -8.26 17.09 22.49
CA GLY A 458 -7.79 15.83 21.90
C GLY A 458 -7.53 15.91 20.38
N TYR A 459 -7.21 14.74 19.82
CA TYR A 459 -6.72 14.49 18.45
C TYR A 459 -5.27 14.91 18.19
N GLY A 460 -4.40 13.92 18.00
CA GLY A 460 -3.02 14.10 17.53
C GLY A 460 -1.98 14.03 18.65
N GLU A 461 -2.39 14.07 19.91
CA GLU A 461 -1.52 13.94 21.08
C GLU A 461 -0.81 12.58 21.14
N GLU A 462 -1.51 11.50 20.77
CA GLU A 462 -0.96 10.16 20.73
C GLU A 462 0.02 10.01 19.56
N ASN A 463 -0.26 10.70 18.44
CA ASN A 463 0.63 10.72 17.29
C ASN A 463 1.90 11.52 17.60
N ASP A 464 1.79 12.66 18.29
CA ASP A 464 2.93 13.44 18.78
C ASP A 464 3.80 12.62 19.74
N PHE A 465 3.17 11.93 20.70
CA PHE A 465 3.88 11.00 21.59
C PHE A 465 4.64 9.93 20.80
N CYS A 466 4.00 9.28 19.82
CA CYS A 466 4.67 8.28 18.98
C CYS A 466 5.82 8.89 18.17
N MET A 467 5.62 10.07 17.60
CA MET A 467 6.67 10.72 16.81
C MET A 467 7.86 11.15 17.67
N LYS A 468 7.65 11.53 18.93
CA LYS A 468 8.73 11.78 19.91
C LYS A 468 9.40 10.48 20.32
N ALA A 469 8.64 9.44 20.61
CA ALA A 469 9.14 8.12 20.99
C ALA A 469 9.99 7.48 19.88
N ALA A 470 9.56 7.54 18.62
CA ALA A 470 10.32 7.07 17.47
C ALA A 470 11.67 7.79 17.31
N LYS A 471 11.72 9.11 17.57
CA LYS A 471 12.99 9.87 17.60
C LYS A 471 13.91 9.45 18.75
N ALA A 472 13.34 8.92 19.83
CA ALA A 472 14.06 8.37 20.97
C ALA A 472 14.42 6.87 20.82
N GLY A 473 14.14 6.26 19.66
CA GLY A 473 14.48 4.87 19.34
C GLY A 473 13.38 3.85 19.65
N TRP A 474 12.19 4.28 20.07
CA TRP A 474 11.08 3.36 20.32
C TRP A 474 10.35 2.96 19.04
N ARG A 475 9.84 1.73 19.03
CA ARG A 475 9.01 1.17 17.96
C ARG A 475 7.53 1.21 18.35
N HIS A 476 6.69 1.39 17.35
CA HIS A 476 5.24 1.30 17.48
C HIS A 476 4.79 0.14 16.60
N VAL A 477 3.97 -0.76 17.16
CA VAL A 477 3.61 -1.98 16.44
C VAL A 477 2.11 -2.27 16.47
N LEU A 478 1.65 -2.92 15.42
CA LEU A 478 0.35 -3.58 15.33
C LEU A 478 0.47 -5.01 15.89
N CYS A 479 -0.38 -5.35 16.87
CA CYS A 479 -0.58 -6.71 17.36
C CYS A 479 -1.42 -7.48 16.33
N GLY A 480 -0.78 -8.34 15.55
CA GLY A 480 -1.41 -8.99 14.39
C GLY A 480 -2.45 -10.05 14.76
N ASP A 481 -2.36 -10.59 15.97
CA ASP A 481 -3.20 -11.66 16.48
C ASP A 481 -4.34 -11.20 17.38
N THR A 482 -4.54 -9.89 17.61
CA THR A 482 -5.61 -9.36 18.47
C THR A 482 -6.57 -8.45 17.72
N PHE A 483 -7.87 -8.64 17.94
CA PHE A 483 -8.93 -7.79 17.40
C PHE A 483 -9.76 -7.16 18.52
N VAL A 484 -9.94 -5.84 18.46
CA VAL A 484 -10.80 -5.06 19.37
C VAL A 484 -11.81 -4.30 18.53
N TYR A 485 -13.10 -4.48 18.83
CA TYR A 485 -14.14 -3.73 18.14
C TYR A 485 -14.19 -2.29 18.65
N HIS A 486 -14.45 -1.35 17.76
CA HIS A 486 -14.55 0.08 18.05
C HIS A 486 -15.75 0.64 17.31
N THR A 487 -16.73 1.13 18.08
CA THR A 487 -17.97 1.69 17.51
C THR A 487 -17.68 2.97 16.73
N GLY A 488 -16.78 3.83 17.23
CA GLY A 488 -16.44 5.09 16.58
C GLY A 488 -17.51 6.17 16.81
N GLY A 489 -18.03 6.27 18.04
CA GLY A 489 -19.12 7.17 18.44
C GLY A 489 -18.98 8.63 17.93
N ALA A 490 -20.14 9.21 17.58
CA ALA A 490 -20.39 10.57 17.07
C ALA A 490 -19.39 11.07 15.99
N SER A 491 -19.19 10.29 14.93
CA SER A 491 -18.26 10.62 13.83
C SER A 491 -18.72 11.70 12.84
N PHE A 492 -19.77 12.49 13.15
CA PHE A 492 -20.26 13.57 12.28
C PHE A 492 -20.67 14.84 13.05
N SER A 493 -20.01 15.18 14.16
CA SER A 493 -20.16 16.51 14.74
C SER A 493 -19.14 17.46 14.10
N GLU A 494 -19.57 18.66 13.67
CA GLU A 494 -18.67 19.69 13.11
C GLU A 494 -17.51 20.02 14.08
N SER A 495 -17.75 19.88 15.38
CA SER A 495 -16.73 20.06 16.43
C SER A 495 -15.60 19.02 16.33
N LYS A 496 -15.90 17.75 16.04
CA LYS A 496 -14.89 16.68 15.90
C LYS A 496 -13.99 16.90 14.70
N GLU A 497 -14.56 17.23 13.54
CA GLU A 497 -13.78 17.53 12.33
C GLU A 497 -12.85 18.73 12.54
N HIS A 498 -13.32 19.74 13.27
CA HIS A 498 -12.51 20.91 13.60
C HIS A 498 -11.30 20.56 14.46
N LEU A 499 -11.50 19.74 15.51
CA LEU A 499 -10.42 19.31 16.40
C LEU A 499 -9.40 18.42 15.66
N GLN A 500 -9.87 17.47 14.85
CA GLN A 500 -8.99 16.64 14.01
C GLN A 500 -8.12 17.48 13.07
N LYS A 501 -8.71 18.51 12.47
CA LYS A 501 -7.99 19.44 11.59
C LYS A 501 -6.93 20.22 12.38
N GLN A 502 -7.29 20.80 13.52
CA GLN A 502 -6.36 21.55 14.37
C GLN A 502 -5.21 20.65 14.86
N GLY A 503 -5.53 19.45 15.36
CA GLY A 503 -4.54 18.46 15.80
C GLY A 503 -3.58 18.08 14.68
N THR A 504 -4.09 17.85 13.46
CA THR A 504 -3.26 17.57 12.29
C THR A 504 -2.33 18.72 11.94
N GLU A 505 -2.81 19.97 11.96
CA GLU A 505 -2.00 21.15 11.69
C GLU A 505 -0.89 21.33 12.73
N THR A 506 -1.20 21.13 14.01
CA THR A 506 -0.24 21.12 15.11
C THR A 506 0.81 20.01 14.93
N LEU A 507 0.37 18.80 14.61
CA LEU A 507 1.24 17.64 14.43
C LEU A 507 2.22 17.84 13.27
N VAL A 508 1.77 18.36 12.13
CA VAL A 508 2.64 18.68 10.98
C VAL A 508 3.65 19.78 11.33
N LYS A 509 3.25 20.75 12.16
CA LYS A 509 4.14 21.81 12.63
C LYS A 509 5.24 21.26 13.56
N LEU A 510 4.90 20.35 14.47
CA LEU A 510 5.84 19.73 15.41
C LEU A 510 6.71 18.64 14.75
N HIS A 511 6.15 17.94 13.77
CA HIS A 511 6.76 16.79 13.09
C HIS A 511 6.57 16.88 11.57
N PRO A 512 7.44 17.65 10.87
CA PRO A 512 7.32 17.84 9.42
C PRO A 512 7.40 16.55 8.59
N ASP A 513 8.04 15.50 9.11
CA ASP A 513 8.18 14.18 8.47
C ASP A 513 6.99 13.25 8.70
N TYR A 514 6.02 13.63 9.54
CA TYR A 514 4.87 12.79 9.89
C TYR A 514 4.09 12.32 8.66
N LEU A 515 3.75 13.25 7.75
CA LEU A 515 2.95 12.93 6.56
C LEU A 515 3.65 11.97 5.62
N ASP A 516 4.97 12.08 5.48
CA ASP A 516 5.74 11.21 4.59
C ASP A 516 5.84 9.79 5.16
N ARG A 517 5.97 9.65 6.49
CA ARG A 517 5.88 8.35 7.17
C ARG A 517 4.52 7.70 6.99
N ILE A 518 3.44 8.45 7.18
CA ILE A 518 2.08 7.93 6.96
C ILE A 518 1.90 7.53 5.49
N ARG A 519 2.27 8.38 4.52
CA ARG A 519 2.15 8.06 3.09
C ARG A 519 2.92 6.81 2.71
N LYS A 520 4.15 6.65 3.20
CA LYS A 520 4.95 5.45 2.98
C LYS A 520 4.24 4.20 3.50
N HIS A 521 3.76 4.25 4.75
CA HIS A 521 3.04 3.13 5.36
C HIS A 521 1.75 2.78 4.60
N LEU A 522 0.99 3.79 4.15
CA LEU A 522 -0.22 3.59 3.34
C LEU A 522 0.08 2.94 1.98
N ALA A 523 1.22 3.27 1.36
CA ALA A 523 1.62 2.70 0.08
C ALA A 523 2.13 1.26 0.21
N GLU A 524 2.87 0.97 1.28
CA GLU A 524 3.44 -0.36 1.55
C GLU A 524 2.37 -1.34 2.06
N ASP A 525 1.43 -0.85 2.87
CA ASP A 525 0.40 -1.64 3.54
C ASP A 525 0.94 -2.96 4.15
N PRO A 526 1.90 -2.87 5.08
CA PRO A 526 2.66 -4.04 5.52
C PRO A 526 1.79 -5.10 6.21
N ALA A 527 0.65 -4.71 6.79
CA ALA A 527 -0.30 -5.60 7.45
C ALA A 527 -1.29 -6.29 6.48
N ARG A 528 -1.16 -6.07 5.15
CA ARG A 528 -2.04 -6.67 4.14
C ARG A 528 -2.10 -8.18 4.22
N HIS A 529 -0.94 -8.83 4.36
CA HIS A 529 -0.85 -10.29 4.41
C HIS A 529 -1.59 -10.88 5.62
N LEU A 530 -1.55 -10.22 6.78
CA LEU A 530 -2.27 -10.63 7.98
C LEU A 530 -3.79 -10.50 7.82
N ARG A 531 -4.28 -9.43 7.20
CA ARG A 531 -5.72 -9.28 6.92
C ARG A 531 -6.21 -10.34 5.94
N LEU A 532 -5.45 -10.58 4.87
CA LEU A 532 -5.79 -11.61 3.87
C LEU A 532 -5.79 -13.02 4.46
N ALA A 533 -4.90 -13.31 5.42
CA ALA A 533 -4.88 -14.57 6.12
C ALA A 533 -6.17 -14.77 6.92
N VAL A 534 -6.60 -13.78 7.70
CA VAL A 534 -7.85 -13.84 8.48
C VAL A 534 -9.07 -13.90 7.57
N ASP A 535 -9.13 -13.13 6.48
CA ASP A 535 -10.22 -13.21 5.50
C ASP A 535 -10.31 -14.62 4.91
N SER A 536 -9.18 -15.23 4.53
CA SER A 536 -9.14 -16.59 3.99
C SER A 536 -9.57 -17.63 5.03
N ALA A 537 -9.17 -17.47 6.29
CA ALA A 537 -9.60 -18.34 7.38
C ALA A 537 -11.11 -18.22 7.64
N ARG A 538 -11.64 -16.98 7.59
CA ARG A 538 -13.07 -16.68 7.76
C ARG A 538 -13.93 -17.34 6.68
N GLU A 539 -13.47 -17.33 5.44
CA GLU A 539 -14.14 -17.98 4.30
C GLU A 539 -14.19 -19.50 4.46
N LYS A 540 -13.09 -20.13 4.92
CA LYS A 540 -13.04 -21.57 5.20
C LYS A 540 -14.06 -21.99 6.26
N VAL A 541 -14.17 -21.23 7.35
CA VAL A 541 -15.16 -21.50 8.43
C VAL A 541 -16.60 -21.32 7.92
N SER A 542 -16.82 -20.34 7.04
CA SER A 542 -18.14 -20.10 6.45
C SER A 542 -18.54 -21.22 5.47
N ALA A 543 -17.58 -21.78 4.73
CA ALA A 543 -17.79 -22.93 3.85
C ALA A 543 -18.05 -24.24 4.62
N SER A 544 -17.35 -24.48 5.74
CA SER A 544 -17.50 -25.71 6.53
C SER A 544 -18.79 -25.77 7.36
N THR A 545 -19.42 -24.64 7.64
CA THR A 545 -20.66 -24.56 8.44
C THR A 545 -21.95 -24.73 7.61
N GLY A 546 -21.85 -25.09 6.33
CA GLY A 546 -23.01 -25.39 5.47
C GLY A 546 -23.90 -24.19 5.16
N LYS A 547 -23.49 -22.96 5.53
CA LYS A 547 -24.14 -21.73 5.08
C LYS A 547 -23.74 -21.52 3.62
N LYS A 548 -24.69 -21.74 2.70
CA LYS A 548 -24.52 -21.45 1.27
C LYS A 548 -23.85 -20.09 1.09
N PRO A 549 -22.81 -19.96 0.26
CA PRO A 549 -22.32 -18.64 -0.10
C PRO A 549 -23.49 -17.88 -0.74
N VAL A 550 -23.76 -16.70 -0.20
CA VAL A 550 -24.68 -15.75 -0.83
C VAL A 550 -24.13 -15.51 -2.23
N LYS A 551 -24.95 -15.76 -3.26
CA LYS A 551 -24.68 -15.27 -4.62
C LYS A 551 -24.37 -13.78 -4.48
N LYS A 552 -23.09 -13.40 -4.58
CA LYS A 552 -22.71 -11.99 -4.55
C LYS A 552 -23.44 -11.30 -5.69
N ALA A 553 -24.33 -10.38 -5.34
CA ALA A 553 -24.60 -9.22 -6.16
C ALA A 553 -23.33 -8.34 -6.19
N CYS A 554 -22.24 -8.86 -6.74
CA CYS A 554 -21.03 -8.11 -7.10
C CYS A 554 -20.97 -8.07 -8.61
N THR A 555 -21.81 -7.25 -9.23
CA THR A 555 -21.68 -6.97 -10.68
C THR A 555 -22.01 -5.53 -11.06
N ARG A 556 -22.07 -4.60 -10.10
CA ARG A 556 -22.13 -3.16 -10.41
C ARG A 556 -21.46 -2.33 -9.32
N LEU A 557 -20.13 -2.22 -9.38
CA LEU A 557 -19.39 -1.10 -8.77
C LEU A 557 -17.90 -1.02 -9.20
N LEU A 558 -17.46 -1.76 -10.22
CA LEU A 558 -16.07 -1.70 -10.71
C LEU A 558 -15.88 -0.85 -11.98
N GLU A 559 -16.94 -0.28 -12.56
CA GLU A 559 -16.83 0.75 -13.58
C GLU A 559 -17.08 2.12 -12.97
N LYS A 560 -16.04 2.70 -12.36
CA LYS A 560 -15.76 4.14 -12.14
C LYS A 560 -14.72 4.31 -11.02
N VAL A 561 -13.53 3.79 -11.24
CA VAL A 561 -12.33 4.28 -10.55
C VAL A 561 -11.25 4.55 -11.59
N CYS A 562 -11.52 5.50 -12.47
CA CYS A 562 -10.45 6.34 -13.01
C CYS A 562 -9.81 7.09 -11.83
N TYR A 563 -8.54 7.43 -12.01
CA TYR A 563 -7.67 8.23 -11.15
C TYR A 563 -8.21 9.65 -10.85
N PRO A 564 -9.14 9.84 -9.88
CA PRO A 564 -8.91 10.88 -8.87
C PRO A 564 -9.47 10.47 -7.50
N LYS A 565 -8.76 9.67 -6.71
CA LYS A 565 -9.17 9.35 -5.32
C LYS A 565 -8.06 9.35 -4.26
N ILE A 566 -6.86 9.82 -4.58
CA ILE A 566 -5.88 10.19 -3.53
C ILE A 566 -6.39 11.42 -2.74
N PHE A 567 -7.19 12.29 -3.37
CA PHE A 567 -7.82 13.44 -2.70
C PHE A 567 -8.99 13.08 -1.76
N SER A 568 -9.74 12.00 -2.04
CA SER A 568 -10.88 11.59 -1.20
C SER A 568 -10.46 10.66 -0.05
N MET A 569 -9.33 9.96 -0.17
CA MET A 569 -8.79 9.11 0.89
C MET A 569 -8.11 9.95 1.99
N LEU A 570 -7.57 11.11 1.62
CA LEU A 570 -7.17 12.18 2.54
C LEU A 570 -8.38 12.83 3.25
N ALA A 571 -9.55 12.90 2.59
CA ALA A 571 -10.74 13.51 3.19
C ALA A 571 -11.27 12.78 4.44
N GLY A 572 -11.02 11.47 4.60
CA GLY A 572 -11.39 10.69 5.78
C GLY A 572 -10.39 10.75 6.95
N LEU A 573 -9.24 11.41 6.77
CA LEU A 573 -8.18 11.59 7.77
C LEU A 573 -8.09 13.06 8.25
N GLY A 574 -9.14 13.87 8.05
CA GLY A 574 -9.10 15.31 8.33
C GLY A 574 -8.37 16.16 7.25
N PHE A 575 -7.97 15.59 6.12
CA PHE A 575 -7.21 16.29 5.06
C PHE A 575 -8.07 16.82 3.89
N ALA A 576 -9.40 16.92 4.03
CA ALA A 576 -10.27 17.50 3.00
C ALA A 576 -9.90 18.96 2.63
N TRP A 577 -9.15 19.66 3.49
CA TRP A 577 -8.78 21.05 3.32
C TRP A 577 -7.38 21.28 2.69
N PHE A 578 -6.42 20.36 2.83
CA PHE A 578 -5.05 20.54 2.28
C PHE A 578 -5.03 20.58 0.75
N ALA A 579 -5.98 19.85 0.15
CA ALA A 579 -6.43 19.95 -1.23
C ALA A 579 -6.58 21.39 -1.77
N LYS A 580 -6.99 22.35 -0.92
CA LYS A 580 -7.25 23.75 -1.31
C LYS A 580 -6.07 24.71 -1.10
N ILE A 581 -5.09 24.38 -0.25
CA ILE A 581 -3.95 25.28 0.02
C ILE A 581 -2.88 25.20 -1.09
N ILE A 582 -2.67 24.03 -1.67
CA ILE A 582 -1.66 23.84 -2.73
C ILE A 582 -2.05 24.57 -4.03
N VAL A 583 -3.34 24.87 -4.23
CA VAL A 583 -3.85 25.62 -5.39
C VAL A 583 -3.76 27.15 -5.21
N ARG A 584 -3.44 27.68 -4.01
CA ARG A 584 -3.38 29.14 -3.74
C ARG A 584 -1.98 29.75 -3.60
N ARG A 585 -0.92 29.02 -3.95
CA ARG A 585 0.46 29.58 -4.06
C ARG A 585 0.98 29.70 -5.51
N LYS A 586 0.10 29.62 -6.50
CA LYS A 586 0.38 30.01 -7.89
C LYS A 586 -0.79 30.83 -8.46
N THR A 587 -0.95 32.03 -7.92
CA THR A 587 -1.55 33.19 -8.60
C THR A 587 -0.89 34.42 -8.03
#